data_AF-A0A516X4K5-F1
#
_entry.id   AF-A0A516X4K5-F1
#
_cell.length_a   1.000
_cell.length_b   1.000
_cell.length_c   1.000
_cell.angle_alpha   90.00
_cell.angle_beta   90.00
_cell.angle_gamma   90.00
#
_symmetry.space_group_name_H-M   'P 1'
#
loop_
_entity.id
_entity.type
_entity.pdbx_description
1 polymer ?
#
loop_
_entity_poly.entity_id
_entity_poly.type
_entity_poly.pdbx_seq_one_letter_code
_entity_poly.pdbx_strand_id
1 'polypeptide(L)'
;MEADLHRYYGIDYRDRWRRDTRGRRNLTLRMIWVRVRHLPRESATQIHLNGGQIAWGWTEYLLADLWALTARKRHPHRPTPPARKQRDAAIDRERQRRAARKRARTRRARTT
;
A
#
# COMPACT_ATOMS: atom_id res chain seq x y z
N MET A 1 -1.14 -9.10 -19.54
CA MET A 1 -1.24 -7.70 -19.99
C MET A 1 -2.14 -7.55 -21.21
N GLU A 2 -1.83 -8.11 -22.37
CA GLU A 2 -2.69 -7.99 -23.57
C GLU A 2 -4.14 -8.46 -23.33
N ALA A 3 -4.30 -9.65 -22.73
CA ALA A 3 -5.63 -10.16 -22.36
C ALA A 3 -6.42 -9.22 -21.44
N ASP A 4 -5.75 -8.50 -20.52
CA ASP A 4 -6.40 -7.54 -19.64
C ASP A 4 -6.77 -6.25 -20.39
N LEU A 5 -5.92 -5.78 -21.31
CA LEU A 5 -6.24 -4.62 -22.15
C LEU A 5 -7.47 -4.90 -23.03
N HIS A 6 -7.56 -6.11 -23.59
CA HIS A 6 -8.72 -6.54 -24.35
C HIS A 6 -9.96 -6.67 -23.45
N ARG A 7 -9.85 -7.38 -22.32
CA ARG A 7 -10.98 -7.66 -21.41
C ARG A 7 -11.60 -6.41 -20.80
N TYR A 8 -10.78 -5.47 -20.32
CA TYR A 8 -11.27 -4.31 -19.56
C TYR A 8 -11.44 -3.04 -20.38
N TYR A 9 -10.76 -2.92 -21.52
CA TYR A 9 -10.79 -1.70 -22.33
C TYR A 9 -11.18 -1.95 -23.80
N GLY A 10 -11.37 -3.20 -24.23
CA GLY A 10 -11.71 -3.53 -25.62
C GLY A 10 -10.60 -3.19 -26.61
N ILE A 11 -9.35 -3.14 -26.17
CA ILE A 11 -8.22 -2.72 -26.99
C ILE A 11 -7.45 -3.91 -27.55
N ASP A 12 -7.22 -3.88 -28.85
CA ASP A 12 -6.29 -4.77 -29.53
C ASP A 12 -4.87 -4.20 -29.43
N TYR A 13 -3.92 -4.95 -28.88
CA TYR A 13 -2.55 -4.49 -28.74
C TYR A 13 -1.87 -4.23 -30.10
N ARG A 14 -2.35 -4.87 -31.17
CA ARG A 14 -1.86 -4.67 -32.56
C ARG A 14 -2.10 -3.24 -33.05
N ASP A 15 -3.03 -2.50 -32.46
CA ASP A 15 -3.29 -1.10 -32.76
C ASP A 15 -2.08 -0.19 -32.48
N ARG A 16 -1.06 -0.70 -31.78
CA ARG A 16 0.23 -0.03 -31.60
C ARG A 16 0.98 0.21 -32.92
N TRP A 17 0.75 -0.65 -33.91
CA TRP A 17 1.37 -0.58 -35.24
C TRP A 17 0.39 -0.14 -36.32
N ARG A 18 -0.92 -0.28 -36.11
CA ARG A 18 -1.93 0.23 -37.04
C ARG A 18 -2.04 1.76 -36.95
N ARG A 19 -2.41 2.36 -38.09
CA ARG A 19 -2.60 3.80 -38.23
C ARG A 19 -4.03 4.10 -38.69
N ASP A 20 -4.55 5.25 -38.30
CA ASP A 20 -5.84 5.77 -38.78
C ASP A 20 -5.70 6.36 -40.19
N THR A 21 -6.81 6.80 -40.76
CA THR A 21 -6.89 7.44 -42.09
C THR A 21 -6.09 8.75 -42.20
N ARG A 22 -5.73 9.36 -41.08
CA ARG A 22 -4.88 10.56 -40.96
C ARG A 22 -3.42 10.21 -40.63
N GLY A 23 -3.04 8.93 -40.70
CA GLY A 23 -1.69 8.44 -40.47
C GLY A 23 -1.25 8.42 -39.00
N ARG A 24 -2.15 8.66 -38.04
CA ARG A 24 -1.85 8.65 -36.60
C ARG A 24 -1.91 7.22 -36.05
N ARG A 25 -1.10 6.90 -35.04
CA ARG A 25 -1.17 5.56 -34.41
C ARG A 25 -2.47 5.40 -33.64
N ASN A 26 -3.13 4.25 -33.80
CA ASN A 26 -4.38 3.93 -33.10
C ASN A 26 -4.16 3.74 -31.59
N LEU A 27 -2.99 3.21 -31.21
CA LEU A 27 -2.59 3.03 -29.81
C LEU A 27 -1.17 3.53 -29.59
N THR A 28 -0.98 4.40 -28.60
CA THR A 28 0.33 4.92 -28.22
C THR A 28 0.85 4.29 -26.93
N LEU A 29 2.16 4.34 -26.71
CA LEU A 29 2.78 3.89 -25.46
C LEU A 29 2.22 4.61 -24.23
N ARG A 30 1.96 5.91 -24.33
CA ARG A 30 1.34 6.69 -23.25
C ARG A 30 -0.06 6.18 -22.94
N MET A 31 -0.86 5.86 -23.97
CA MET A 31 -2.20 5.30 -23.81
C MET A 31 -2.19 3.93 -23.13
N ILE A 32 -1.23 3.07 -23.48
CA ILE A 32 -1.02 1.77 -22.83
C ILE A 32 -0.64 1.98 -21.35
N TRP A 33 0.34 2.85 -21.09
CA TRP A 33 0.83 3.10 -19.73
C TRP A 33 -0.28 3.59 -18.78
N VAL A 34 -1.10 4.56 -19.23
CA VAL A 34 -2.22 5.07 -18.43
C VAL A 34 -3.20 3.93 -18.10
N ARG A 35 -3.52 3.08 -19.08
CA ARG A 35 -4.47 1.98 -18.88
C ARG A 35 -3.94 0.92 -17.94
N VAL A 36 -2.67 0.53 -18.08
CA VAL A 36 -2.04 -0.41 -17.15
C VAL A 36 -2.03 0.15 -15.72
N ARG A 37 -1.78 1.46 -15.56
CA ARG A 37 -1.79 2.12 -14.25
C ARG A 37 -3.17 2.18 -13.59
N HIS A 38 -4.23 2.16 -14.38
CA HIS A 38 -5.63 2.24 -13.93
C HIS A 38 -6.41 0.94 -14.14
N LEU A 39 -5.71 -0.19 -14.35
CA LEU A 39 -6.35 -1.50 -14.43
C LEU A 39 -7.08 -1.83 -13.12
N PRO A 40 -8.22 -2.54 -13.18
CA PRO A 40 -8.88 -3.06 -11.99
C PRO A 40 -7.95 -3.96 -11.17
N ARG A 41 -8.12 -3.95 -9.84
CA ARG A 41 -7.31 -4.73 -8.90
C ARG A 41 -7.42 -6.24 -9.13
N GLU A 42 -8.53 -6.69 -9.73
CA GLU A 42 -8.81 -8.09 -10.07
C GLU A 42 -8.12 -8.52 -11.37
N SER A 43 -7.52 -7.60 -12.13
CA SER A 43 -6.81 -7.96 -13.36
C SER A 43 -5.55 -8.77 -13.05
N ALA A 44 -5.26 -9.76 -13.89
CA ALA A 44 -4.08 -10.63 -13.70
C ALA A 44 -2.79 -9.81 -13.69
N THR A 45 -2.72 -8.74 -14.50
CA THR A 45 -1.58 -7.83 -14.54
C THR A 45 -1.44 -7.05 -13.22
N GLN A 46 -2.52 -6.54 -12.61
CA GLN A 46 -2.41 -5.86 -11.30
C GLN A 46 -2.03 -6.83 -10.19
N ILE A 47 -2.61 -8.02 -10.17
CA ILE A 47 -2.27 -9.06 -9.19
C ILE A 47 -0.79 -9.42 -9.27
N HIS A 48 -0.27 -9.61 -10.49
CA HIS A 48 1.15 -9.87 -10.70
C HIS A 48 2.03 -8.71 -10.23
N LEU A 49 1.67 -7.46 -10.55
CA LEU A 49 2.39 -6.26 -10.11
C LEU A 49 2.36 -6.07 -8.59
N ASN A 50 1.33 -6.59 -7.91
CA ASN A 50 1.20 -6.57 -6.46
C ASN A 50 1.72 -7.87 -5.79
N GLY A 51 2.70 -8.54 -6.41
CA GLY A 51 3.36 -9.71 -5.81
C GLY A 51 2.47 -10.98 -5.75
N GLY A 52 1.53 -11.11 -6.68
CA GLY A 52 0.59 -12.24 -6.73
C GLY A 52 -0.60 -12.10 -5.79
N GLN A 53 -0.76 -10.95 -5.12
CA GLN A 53 -1.85 -10.69 -4.18
C GLN A 53 -2.83 -9.68 -4.75
N ILE A 54 -4.12 -9.85 -4.46
CA ILE A 54 -5.13 -8.84 -4.81
C ILE A 54 -4.96 -7.65 -3.85
N ALA A 55 -4.82 -6.45 -4.41
CA ALA A 55 -4.75 -5.23 -3.61
C ALA A 55 -6.06 -5.02 -2.85
N TRP A 56 -5.98 -4.74 -1.55
CA TRP A 56 -7.16 -4.53 -0.71
C TRP A 56 -7.91 -3.28 -1.13
N GLY A 57 -9.22 -3.42 -1.31
CA GLY A 57 -10.13 -2.29 -1.45
C GLY A 57 -10.62 -1.76 -0.11
N TRP A 58 -11.42 -0.70 -0.20
CA TRP A 58 -12.03 -0.07 0.98
C TRP A 58 -12.89 -1.04 1.77
N THR A 59 -13.68 -1.88 1.10
CA THR A 59 -14.54 -2.87 1.76
C THR A 59 -13.73 -3.86 2.57
N GLU A 60 -12.63 -4.37 2.02
CA GLU A 60 -11.73 -5.30 2.70
C GLU A 60 -11.10 -4.64 3.95
N TYR A 61 -10.66 -3.38 3.83
CA TYR A 61 -10.18 -2.63 4.99
C TYR A 61 -11.25 -2.41 6.06
N LEU A 62 -12.48 -2.08 5.66
CA LEU A 62 -13.58 -1.84 6.59
C LEU A 62 -14.02 -3.13 7.31
N LEU A 63 -14.11 -4.24 6.58
CA LEU A 63 -14.39 -5.56 7.16
C LEU A 63 -13.29 -5.99 8.13
N ALA A 64 -12.03 -5.75 7.77
CA ALA A 64 -10.90 -6.03 8.64
C ALA A 64 -10.91 -5.16 9.91
N ASP A 65 -11.32 -3.89 9.81
CA ASP A 65 -11.50 -3.00 10.96
C ASP A 65 -12.67 -3.45 11.86
N LEU A 66 -13.79 -3.88 11.29
CA LEU A 66 -14.92 -4.45 12.04
C LEU A 66 -14.50 -5.72 12.80
N TRP A 67 -13.75 -6.60 12.13
CA TRP A 67 -13.16 -7.77 12.78
C TRP A 67 -12.18 -7.40 13.88
N ALA A 68 -11.30 -6.41 13.66
CA ALA A 68 -10.35 -5.94 14.67
C ALA A 68 -11.04 -5.40 15.94
N LEU A 69 -12.16 -4.70 15.77
CA LEU A 69 -12.98 -4.21 16.88
C LEU A 69 -13.61 -5.36 17.67
N THR A 70 -14.17 -6.36 16.99
CA THR A 70 -14.79 -7.53 17.63
C THR A 70 -13.74 -8.42 18.32
N ALA A 71 -12.59 -8.65 17.69
CA ALA A 71 -11.51 -9.47 18.21
C ALA A 71 -10.61 -8.77 19.25
N ARG A 72 -10.83 -7.47 19.53
CA ARG A 72 -9.95 -6.60 20.36
C ARG A 72 -8.47 -6.64 19.95
N LYS A 73 -8.15 -7.01 18.71
CA LYS A 73 -6.78 -7.08 18.17
C LYS A 73 -6.63 -6.11 17.01
N ARG A 74 -5.56 -5.31 17.02
CA ARG A 74 -5.32 -4.28 16.00
C ARG A 74 -4.89 -4.92 14.67
N HIS A 75 -5.46 -4.41 13.58
CA HIS A 75 -5.16 -4.88 12.23
C HIS A 75 -3.71 -4.59 11.80
N PRO A 76 -2.94 -5.58 11.30
CA PRO A 76 -1.53 -5.42 10.95
C PRO A 76 -1.29 -4.46 9.78
N HIS A 77 -2.15 -4.43 8.76
CA HIS A 77 -1.98 -3.55 7.59
C HIS A 77 -2.67 -2.19 7.71
N ARG A 78 -3.15 -1.81 8.89
CA ARG A 78 -3.79 -0.48 9.05
C ARG A 78 -2.73 0.60 8.92
N PRO A 79 -2.81 1.52 7.94
CA PRO A 79 -1.90 2.65 7.87
C PRO A 79 -2.04 3.45 9.17
N THR A 80 -0.92 3.62 9.88
CA THR A 80 -0.94 4.36 11.14
C THR A 80 -0.89 5.85 10.84
N PRO A 81 -1.86 6.66 11.32
CA PRO A 81 -1.83 8.11 11.12
C PRO A 81 -0.52 8.72 11.63
N PRO A 82 0.04 9.73 10.94
CA PRO A 82 1.34 10.31 11.30
C PRO A 82 1.37 10.89 12.71
N ALA A 83 0.27 11.53 13.15
CA ALA A 83 0.14 12.09 14.50
C ALA A 83 0.26 11.01 15.60
N ARG A 84 -0.23 9.79 15.33
CA ARG A 84 -0.18 8.69 16.31
C ARG A 84 1.24 8.11 16.44
N LYS A 85 1.96 7.95 15.32
CA LYS A 85 3.38 7.54 15.33
C LYS A 85 4.25 8.49 16.16
N GLN A 86 4.04 9.79 16.03
CA GLN A 86 4.80 10.79 16.79
C GLN A 86 4.52 10.70 18.29
N ARG A 87 3.26 10.49 18.67
CA ARG A 87 2.86 10.32 20.08
C ARG A 87 3.44 9.05 20.71
N ASP A 88 3.36 7.93 20.01
CA ASP A 88 3.90 6.65 20.50
C ASP A 88 5.44 6.74 20.66
N ALA A 89 6.13 7.35 19.70
CA ALA A 89 7.58 7.58 19.79
C ALA A 89 7.98 8.52 20.95
N ALA A 90 7.16 9.51 21.26
CA ALA A 90 7.40 10.41 22.41
C ALA A 90 7.27 9.65 23.74
N ILE A 91 6.25 8.79 23.87
CA ILE A 91 6.03 7.96 25.05
C ILE A 91 7.20 6.98 25.26
N ASP A 92 7.67 6.34 24.19
CA ASP A 92 8.79 5.40 24.27
C ASP A 92 10.11 6.09 24.66
N ARG A 93 10.39 7.27 24.10
CA ARG A 93 11.55 8.08 24.52
C ARG A 93 11.48 8.45 26.00
N GLU A 94 10.29 8.78 26.52
CA GLU A 94 10.14 9.10 27.92
C GLU A 94 10.35 7.87 28.82
N ARG A 95 9.84 6.70 28.42
CA ARG A 95 10.09 5.43 29.12
C ARG A 95 11.59 5.11 29.17
N GLN A 96 12.30 5.26 28.06
CA GLN A 96 13.76 5.05 28.00
C GLN A 96 14.50 6.03 28.92
N ARG A 97 14.13 7.32 28.91
CA ARG A 97 14.72 8.34 29.80
C ARG A 97 14.51 8.00 31.28
N ARG A 98 13.30 7.57 31.66
CA ARG A 98 12.99 7.15 33.04
C ARG A 98 13.81 5.92 33.45
N ALA A 99 13.92 4.93 32.57
CA ALA A 99 14.73 3.73 32.80
C ALA A 99 16.23 4.08 32.97
N ALA A 100 16.77 4.95 32.11
CA ALA A 100 18.15 5.42 32.21
C ALA A 100 18.42 6.17 33.52
N ARG A 101 17.51 7.07 33.93
CA ARG A 101 17.60 7.78 35.21
C ARG A 101 17.58 6.83 36.41
N LYS A 102 16.72 5.79 36.37
CA LYS A 102 16.66 4.77 37.42
C LYS A 102 17.98 4.01 37.52
N ARG A 103 18.56 3.58 36.40
CA ARG A 103 19.87 2.89 36.34
C ARG A 103 21.02 3.77 36.85
N ALA A 104 21.01 5.06 36.51
CA ALA A 104 22.02 6.01 36.98
C ALA A 104 21.95 6.20 38.50
N ARG A 105 20.73 6.31 39.07
CA ARG A 105 20.51 6.41 40.52
C ARG A 105 20.98 5.15 41.26
N THR A 106 20.63 3.96 40.77
CA THR A 106 21.09 2.70 41.39
C THR A 106 22.60 2.52 41.32
N ARG A 107 23.26 3.04 40.27
CA ARG A 107 24.71 2.98 40.14
C ARG A 107 25.40 3.93 41.12
N ARG A 108 24.89 5.15 41.27
CA ARG A 108 25.42 6.15 42.23
C ARG A 108 25.29 5.68 43.68
N ALA A 109 24.16 5.07 44.04
CA ALA A 109 23.93 4.54 45.38
C ALA A 109 24.77 3.29 45.74
N ARG A 110 25.46 2.67 44.77
CA ARG A 110 26.35 1.52 44.96
C ARG A 110 27.82 1.90 45.13
N THR A 111 28.17 3.14 44.81
CA THR A 111 29.54 3.68 44.82
C THR A 111 29.81 4.59 46.02
N THR A 112 28.85 4.72 46.92
CA THR A 112 28.93 5.37 48.24
C THR A 112 28.70 4.32 49.29
#